data_AF-A0A1J3GN14-F1
#
_entry.id   AF-A0A1J3GN14-F1
#
_cell.length_a   1.000
_cell.length_b   1.000
_cell.length_c   1.000
_cell.angle_alpha   90.00
_cell.angle_beta   90.00
_cell.angle_gamma   90.00
#
_symmetry.space_group_name_H-M   'P 1'
#
loop_
_entity.id
_entity.type
_entity.pdbx_description
1 polymer ?
#
loop_
_entity_poly.entity_id
_entity_poly.type
_entity_poly.pdbx_seq_one_letter_code
_entity_poly.pdbx_strand_id
1 'polypeptide(L)'
;PSFLTIPLLPNFLSDPFFRLRVCTVLMSGSNNYGVTLKVICRFKGRSGNIFESFRQPRRYLATWTGSGLFIFECRVPLYEDNAPPLAELNYDHVDIQLHLRNLG
;
A
#
# COMPACT_ATOMS: atom_id res chain seq x y z
N PRO A 1 13.51 2.70 2.98
CA PRO A 1 12.17 2.84 2.36
C PRO A 1 12.24 2.30 0.94
N SER A 2 11.29 1.47 0.52
CA SER A 2 11.25 0.93 -0.84
C SER A 2 10.22 1.70 -1.67
N PHE A 3 10.52 1.86 -2.97
CA PHE A 3 9.68 2.60 -3.91
C PHE A 3 9.42 1.75 -5.15
N LEU A 4 8.20 1.83 -5.68
CA LEU A 4 7.78 1.11 -6.87
C LEU A 4 6.74 1.94 -7.62
N THR A 5 6.87 2.04 -8.94
CA THR A 5 5.84 2.62 -9.81
C THR A 5 5.21 1.50 -10.62
N ILE A 6 3.88 1.38 -10.57
CA ILE A 6 3.14 0.33 -11.27
C ILE A 6 2.13 1.00 -12.24
N PRO A 7 2.07 0.59 -13.51
CA PRO A 7 1.00 1.00 -14.41
C PRO A 7 -0.34 0.42 -13.94
N LEU A 8 -1.39 1.24 -13.96
CA LEU A 8 -2.74 0.82 -13.61
C LEU A 8 -3.45 0.24 -14.82
N LEU A 9 -4.16 -0.87 -14.62
CA LEU A 9 -5.00 -1.45 -15.66
C LEU A 9 -6.25 -0.58 -15.86
N PRO A 10 -6.81 -0.48 -17.07
CA PRO A 10 -8.00 0.35 -17.34
C PRO A 10 -9.19 0.09 -16.39
N ASN A 11 -9.31 -1.15 -15.89
CA ASN A 11 -10.41 -1.58 -15.05
C ASN A 11 -10.13 -1.42 -13.55
N PHE A 12 -9.01 -0.82 -13.11
CA PHE A 12 -8.68 -0.78 -11.68
C PHE A 12 -9.71 -0.03 -10.83
N LEU A 13 -10.46 0.90 -11.45
CA LEU A 13 -11.54 1.67 -10.83
C LEU A 13 -12.82 0.86 -10.59
N SER A 14 -12.92 -0.38 -11.06
CA SER A 14 -14.08 -1.23 -10.79
C SER A 14 -14.16 -1.68 -9.33
N ASP A 15 -13.03 -1.64 -8.61
CA ASP A 15 -12.96 -1.95 -7.18
C ASP A 15 -12.86 -0.64 -6.37
N PRO A 16 -13.60 -0.49 -5.27
CA PRO A 16 -13.43 0.65 -4.37
C PRO A 16 -12.03 0.75 -3.73
N PHE A 17 -11.24 -0.33 -3.78
CA PHE A 17 -9.90 -0.40 -3.21
C PHE A 17 -8.85 -0.77 -4.25
N PHE A 18 -7.72 -0.07 -4.18
CA PHE A 18 -6.47 -0.57 -4.71
C PHE A 18 -5.91 -1.64 -3.78
N ARG A 19 -5.68 -2.83 -4.32
CA ARG A 19 -5.21 -3.99 -3.55
C ARG A 19 -3.78 -4.31 -3.96
N LEU A 20 -2.92 -4.49 -2.96
CA LEU A 20 -1.56 -4.98 -3.18
C LEU A 20 -1.18 -5.94 -2.05
N ARG A 21 -0.40 -6.97 -2.39
CA ARG A 21 0.17 -7.88 -1.39
C ARG A 21 1.64 -7.56 -1.23
N VAL A 22 2.05 -7.29 0.00
CA VAL A 22 3.47 -7.11 0.35
C VAL A 22 3.94 -8.36 1.05
N CYS A 23 4.93 -9.02 0.46
CA CYS A 23 5.62 -10.15 1.06
C CYS A 23 6.94 -9.66 1.66
N THR A 24 7.21 -10.00 2.91
CA THR A 24 8.50 -9.74 3.55
C THR A 24 8.95 -10.95 4.33
N VAL A 25 10.24 -11.28 4.21
CA VAL A 25 10.87 -12.33 5.00
C VAL A 25 11.56 -11.66 6.18
N LEU A 26 11.24 -12.09 7.39
CA LEU A 26 11.96 -11.70 8.58
C LEU A 26 12.77 -12.89 9.06
N MET A 27 14.09 -12.70 9.13
CA MET A 27 14.99 -13.66 9.76
C MET A 27 15.27 -13.16 11.18
N SER A 28 14.92 -13.97 12.17
CA SER A 28 15.04 -13.66 13.58
C SER A 28 15.97 -14.66 14.29
N GLY A 29 16.77 -14.13 15.23
CA GLY A 29 17.53 -14.91 16.21
C GLY A 29 16.96 -14.83 17.63
N SER A 30 15.77 -14.26 17.85
CA SER A 30 15.15 -14.08 19.17
C SER A 30 13.65 -14.44 19.19
N ASN A 31 13.07 -14.56 20.39
CA ASN A 31 11.76 -15.18 20.56
C ASN A 31 10.56 -14.29 20.23
N ASN A 32 10.67 -12.96 20.17
CA ASN A 32 9.52 -12.07 19.91
C ASN A 32 9.87 -10.95 18.91
N TYR A 33 9.21 -10.94 17.75
CA TYR A 33 9.32 -9.85 16.79
C TYR A 33 7.94 -9.38 16.32
N GLY A 34 7.76 -8.06 16.27
CA GLY A 34 6.71 -7.43 15.50
C GLY A 34 7.26 -6.82 14.22
N VAL A 35 6.44 -6.76 13.19
CA VAL A 35 6.73 -6.02 11.96
C VAL A 35 5.62 -5.01 11.73
N THR A 36 6.00 -3.74 11.61
CA THR A 36 5.10 -2.70 11.14
C THR A 36 5.40 -2.38 9.69
N LEU A 37 4.39 -2.48 8.84
CA LEU A 37 4.45 -2.05 7.45
C LEU A 37 3.60 -0.79 7.28
N LYS A 38 4.24 0.30 6.86
CA LYS A 38 3.55 1.52 6.40
C LYS A 38 3.50 1.49 4.87
N VAL A 39 2.29 1.60 4.32
CA VAL A 39 2.07 1.67 2.87
C VAL A 39 1.52 3.05 2.51
N ILE A 40 2.11 3.65 1.49
CA ILE A 40 1.64 4.92 0.93
C ILE A 40 1.52 4.78 -0.58
N CYS A 41 0.38 5.19 -1.14
CA CYS A 41 0.09 5.13 -2.56
C CYS A 41 -0.20 6.53 -3.10
N ARG A 42 0.36 6.83 -4.27
CA ARG A 42 0.17 8.08 -5.01
C ARG A 42 -0.28 7.75 -6.42
N PHE A 43 -1.56 7.94 -6.67
CA PHE A 43 -2.18 7.71 -7.97
C PHE A 43 -1.97 8.95 -8.83
N LYS A 44 -1.50 8.75 -10.06
CA LYS A 44 -1.15 9.81 -10.99
C LYS A 44 -1.83 9.53 -12.33
N GLY A 45 -2.40 10.58 -12.90
CA GLY A 45 -3.07 10.55 -14.18
C GLY A 45 -2.32 11.32 -15.24
N ARG A 46 -2.61 11.02 -16.50
CA ARG A 46 -1.95 11.64 -17.67
C ARG A 46 -2.12 13.15 -17.72
N SER A 47 -3.27 13.66 -17.27
CA SER A 47 -3.59 15.08 -17.28
C SER A 47 -3.03 15.84 -16.07
N GLY A 48 -2.11 15.25 -15.30
CA GLY A 48 -1.56 15.85 -14.09
C GLY A 48 -2.44 15.71 -12.84
N ASN A 49 -3.55 14.97 -12.93
CA ASN A 49 -4.39 14.64 -11.77
C ASN A 49 -3.60 13.75 -10.80
N ILE A 50 -3.56 14.13 -9.53
CA ILE A 50 -2.85 13.39 -8.49
C ILE A 50 -3.82 13.12 -7.34
N PHE A 51 -3.94 11.86 -6.94
CA PHE A 51 -4.57 11.48 -5.68
C PHE A 51 -3.55 10.82 -4.77
N GLU A 52 -3.50 11.32 -3.55
CA GLU A 52 -2.47 10.97 -2.59
C GLU A 52 -3.09 10.33 -1.36
N SER A 53 -2.82 9.02 -1.17
CA SER A 53 -3.15 8.34 0.08
C SER A 53 -2.25 8.78 1.24
N PHE A 54 -1.29 9.71 1.03
CA PHE A 54 -0.41 10.25 2.07
C PHE A 54 -1.17 10.88 3.23
N ARG A 55 -2.41 11.32 3.01
CA ARG A 55 -3.25 11.90 4.07
C ARG A 55 -3.48 10.90 5.21
N GLN A 56 -3.52 9.60 4.93
CA GLN A 56 -3.65 8.55 5.93
C GLN A 56 -2.80 7.34 5.57
N PRO A 57 -1.51 7.30 5.97
CA PRO A 57 -0.68 6.13 5.77
C PRO A 57 -1.26 4.93 6.53
N ARG A 58 -1.47 3.82 5.83
CA ARG A 58 -1.96 2.59 6.47
C ARG A 58 -0.81 1.84 7.12
N ARG A 59 -0.99 1.53 8.40
CA ARG A 59 -0.05 0.73 9.19
C ARG A 59 -0.62 -0.67 9.38
N TYR A 60 0.16 -1.67 9.02
CA TYR A 60 -0.13 -3.07 9.25
C TYR A 60 0.84 -3.60 10.30
N LEU A 61 0.33 -4.36 11.26
CA LEU A 61 1.12 -4.97 12.33
C LEU A 61 0.97 -6.49 12.23
N ALA A 62 2.09 -7.20 12.29
CA ALA A 62 2.12 -8.63 12.47
C ALA A 62 3.14 -8.99 13.55
N THR A 63 2.82 -9.94 14.42
CA THR A 63 3.70 -10.46 15.47
C THR A 63 3.94 -11.95 15.25
N TRP A 64 5.17 -12.40 15.44
CA TRP A 64 5.55 -13.80 15.27
C TRP A 64 6.77 -14.15 16.14
N THR A 65 6.94 -15.45 16.41
CA THR A 65 8.09 -15.99 17.13
C THR A 65 9.02 -16.72 16.15
N GLY A 66 10.30 -16.34 16.11
CA GLY A 66 11.27 -16.88 15.15
C GLY A 66 11.20 -16.29 13.74
N SER A 67 11.82 -16.99 12.77
CA SER A 67 11.90 -16.54 11.37
C SER A 67 10.64 -16.92 10.59
N GLY A 68 10.18 -16.05 9.69
CA GLY A 68 8.93 -16.30 8.95
C GLY A 68 8.69 -15.39 7.75
N LEU A 69 7.79 -15.84 6.87
CA LEU A 69 7.26 -15.07 5.75
C LEU A 69 5.97 -14.37 6.18
N PHE A 70 5.95 -13.04 6.11
CA PHE A 70 4.76 -12.24 6.35
C PHE A 70 4.17 -11.78 5.02
N ILE A 71 2.87 -11.98 4.87
CA ILE A 71 2.10 -11.51 3.71
C ILE A 71 1.06 -10.51 4.22
N PHE A 72 1.24 -9.25 3.86
CA PHE A 72 0.30 -8.19 4.19
C PHE A 72 -0.64 -7.96 3.00
N GLU A 73 -1.94 -8.17 3.21
CA GLU A 73 -2.97 -7.78 2.25
C GLU A 73 -3.36 -6.31 2.48
N CYS A 74 -2.77 -5.42 1.69
CA CYS A 74 -3.00 -4.00 1.82
C CYS A 74 -4.12 -3.56 0.88
N ARG A 75 -5.17 -2.98 1.47
CA ARG A 75 -6.31 -2.39 0.75
C ARG A 75 -6.27 -0.88 0.95
N VAL A 76 -6.10 -0.11 -0.11
CA VAL A 76 -6.05 1.35 -0.09
C VAL A 76 -7.32 1.88 -0.76
N PRO A 77 -8.18 2.62 -0.05
CA PRO A 77 -9.38 3.22 -0.65
C PRO A 77 -9.00 4.15 -1.79
N LEU A 78 -9.74 4.08 -2.89
CA LEU A 78 -9.55 4.97 -4.04
C LEU A 78 -10.31 6.30 -3.90
N TYR A 79 -11.14 6.44 -2.86
CA TYR A 79 -11.93 7.63 -2.57
C TYR A 79 -12.01 7.89 -1.05
N GLU A 80 -12.20 9.15 -0.68
CA GLU A 80 -12.78 9.54 0.62
C GLU A 80 -14.31 9.65 0.46
N ASP A 81 -15.08 9.64 1.56
CA ASP A 81 -16.56 9.63 1.57
C ASP A 81 -17.25 10.76 0.75
N ASN A 82 -16.50 11.76 0.28
CA ASN A 82 -16.97 12.88 -0.55
C ASN A 82 -16.21 13.04 -1.89
N ALA A 83 -15.59 11.98 -2.43
CA ALA A 83 -14.81 12.10 -3.67
C ALA A 83 -15.70 12.17 -4.93
N PRO A 84 -15.24 12.87 -5.98
CA PRO A 84 -15.92 12.88 -7.28
C PRO A 84 -16.04 11.46 -7.89
N PRO A 85 -16.97 11.26 -8.84
CA PRO A 85 -17.26 9.94 -9.41
C PRO A 85 -16.01 9.27 -10.01
N LEU A 86 -15.94 7.94 -9.88
CA LEU A 86 -14.86 7.10 -10.44
C LEU A 86 -14.53 7.40 -11.92
N ALA A 87 -15.51 7.89 -12.69
CA ALA A 87 -15.35 8.24 -14.11
C ALA A 87 -14.42 9.45 -14.37
N GLU A 88 -14.13 10.30 -13.38
CA GLU A 88 -13.22 11.45 -13.52
C GLU A 88 -11.76 11.10 -13.20
N LEU A 89 -11.53 9.94 -12.58
CA LEU A 89 -10.24 9.50 -12.07
C LEU A 89 -9.42 8.79 -13.15
N ASN A 90 -8.90 9.56 -14.12
CA ASN A 90 -8.03 9.06 -15.19
C ASN A 90 -6.58 8.78 -14.71
N TYR A 91 -6.41 7.92 -13.71
CA TYR A 91 -5.08 7.50 -13.23
C TYR A 91 -4.52 6.39 -14.12
N ASP A 92 -3.27 6.52 -14.56
CA ASP A 92 -2.59 5.52 -15.40
C ASP A 92 -1.40 4.85 -14.71
N HIS A 93 -0.94 5.40 -13.59
CA HIS A 93 0.06 4.77 -12.74
C HIS A 93 -0.12 5.10 -11.26
N VAL A 94 0.49 4.28 -10.41
CA VAL A 94 0.58 4.50 -8.96
C VAL A 94 2.02 4.38 -8.50
N ASP A 95 2.50 5.37 -7.75
CA ASP A 95 3.75 5.26 -6.99
C ASP A 95 3.43 4.71 -5.60
N ILE A 96 4.14 3.67 -5.20
CA ILE A 96 3.98 2.96 -3.94
C ILE A 96 5.25 3.14 -3.13
N GLN A 97 5.10 3.61 -1.89
CA GLN A 97 6.18 3.71 -0.93
C GLN A 97 5.90 2.76 0.25
N LEU A 98 6.88 1.90 0.55
CA LEU A 98 6.82 0.92 1.62
C LEU A 98 7.85 1.26 2.71
N HIS A 99 7.39 1.44 3.95
CA HIS A 99 8.28 1.55 5.11
C HIS A 99 8.07 0.37 6.05
N LEU A 100 9.02 -0.55 6.03
CA LEU A 100 9.09 -1.66 6.97
C LEU A 100 9.84 -1.22 8.23
N ARG A 101 9.31 -1.57 9.41
CA ARG A 101 10.00 -1.39 10.70
C ARG A 101 9.87 -2.67 11.51
N ASN A 102 10.99 -3.11 12.07
CA ASN A 102 10.99 -4.16 13.07
C ASN A 102 10.64 -3.54 14.43
N LEU A 103 9.76 -4.20 15.16
CA LEU A 103 9.48 -3.97 16.57
C LEU A 103 10.25 -5.06 17.31
N GLY A 104 11.47 -4.74 17.71
CA GLY A 104 12.31 -5.57 18.58
C GLY A 104 12.16 -5.16 20.04
#